data_AF-A0AA95L2S8-F1
#
_entry.id   AF-A0AA95L2S8-F1
#
_cell.length_a   1.000
_cell.length_b   1.000
_cell.length_c   1.000
_cell.angle_alpha   90.00
_cell.angle_beta   90.00
_cell.angle_gamma   90.00
#
_symmetry.space_group_name_H-M   'P 1'
#
loop_
_entity.id
_entity.type
_entity.pdbx_description
1 polymer ?
#
loop_
_entity_poly.entity_id
_entity_poly.type
_entity_poly.pdbx_seq_one_letter_code
_entity_poly.pdbx_strand_id
1 'polypeptide(L)'
;MKDEWIILNAGEAEIGRIKEDSRLLALLRRFLSSLIPQTYNVEINGSTVTTFKQNFNSFVTKINVDFSTDPSHTLDRRFGLAASILLCAIDGKQSS
;
A
#
# COMPACT_ATOMS: atom_id res chain seq x y z
N MET A 1 10.14 8.23 -7.94
CA MET A 1 9.66 6.99 -8.57
C MET A 1 8.27 6.73 -8.04
N LYS A 2 7.39 6.03 -8.76
CA LYS A 2 6.15 5.53 -8.17
C LYS A 2 6.42 4.08 -7.81
N ASP A 3 6.10 3.70 -6.59
CA ASP A 3 6.32 2.33 -6.19
C ASP A 3 5.07 1.50 -6.54
N GLU A 4 5.30 0.42 -7.29
CA GLU A 4 4.28 -0.53 -7.74
C GLU A 4 4.79 -1.95 -7.45
N TRP A 5 3.93 -2.77 -6.85
CA TRP A 5 4.22 -4.17 -6.56
C TRP A 5 3.20 -5.07 -7.24
N ILE A 6 3.65 -6.22 -7.72
CA ILE A 6 2.81 -7.22 -8.36
C ILE A 6 2.50 -8.31 -7.35
N ILE A 7 1.23 -8.72 -7.27
CA ILE A 7 0.77 -9.86 -6.49
C ILE A 7 0.77 -11.07 -7.43
N LEU A 8 1.59 -12.06 -7.08
CA LEU A 8 1.71 -13.31 -7.83
C LEU A 8 1.02 -14.45 -7.07
N ASN A 9 0.45 -15.39 -7.82
CA ASN A 9 0.06 -16.68 -7.26
C ASN A 9 1.26 -17.65 -7.23
N ALA A 10 1.03 -18.86 -6.73
CA ALA A 10 2.07 -19.90 -6.62
C ALA A 10 2.64 -20.36 -7.98
N GLY A 11 1.93 -20.10 -9.09
CA GLY A 11 2.39 -20.38 -10.45
C GLY A 11 3.03 -19.17 -11.13
N GLU A 12 3.44 -18.16 -10.37
CA GLU A 12 4.04 -16.90 -10.87
C GLU A 12 3.13 -16.09 -11.81
N ALA A 13 1.83 -16.39 -11.83
CA ALA A 13 0.88 -15.58 -12.59
C ALA A 13 0.44 -14.37 -11.77
N GLU A 14 0.38 -13.21 -12.43
CA GLU A 14 -0.16 -11.99 -11.85
C GLU A 14 -1.65 -12.17 -11.53
N ILE A 15 -2.01 -11.91 -10.28
CA ILE A 15 -3.41 -11.90 -9.81
C ILE A 15 -3.86 -10.51 -9.33
N GLY A 16 -2.92 -9.57 -9.20
CA GLY A 16 -3.23 -8.22 -8.77
C GLY A 16 -2.00 -7.36 -8.58
N ARG A 17 -2.22 -6.12 -8.12
CA ARG A 17 -1.17 -5.11 -7.98
C ARG A 17 -1.43 -4.21 -6.78
N ILE A 18 -0.35 -3.65 -6.25
CA ILE A 18 -0.37 -2.62 -5.21
C ILE A 18 0.25 -1.36 -5.81
N LYS A 19 -0.49 -0.26 -5.85
CA LYS A 19 -0.08 0.99 -6.51
C LYS A 19 -0.15 2.16 -5.55
N GLU A 20 0.91 2.94 -5.46
CA GLU A 20 0.92 4.20 -4.72
C GLU A 20 -0.04 5.23 -5.35
N ASP A 21 -0.93 5.83 -4.55
CA ASP A 21 -1.77 6.93 -4.97
C ASP A 21 -0.99 8.25 -5.00
N SER A 22 -0.41 8.53 -6.17
CA SER A 22 0.44 9.70 -6.36
C SER A 22 -0.32 11.02 -6.50
N ARG A 23 -1.66 11.01 -6.58
CA ARG A 23 -2.46 12.22 -6.90
C ARG A 23 -2.48 13.23 -5.75
N LEU A 24 -2.46 12.76 -4.50
CA LEU A 24 -2.46 13.63 -3.32
C LEU A 24 -1.08 14.25 -3.04
N LEU A 25 -0.01 13.52 -3.38
CA LEU A 25 1.38 13.87 -3.05
C LEU A 25 1.96 14.99 -3.92
N ALA A 26 1.55 15.07 -5.19
CA ALA A 26 2.09 16.06 -6.13
C ALA A 26 1.79 17.51 -5.71
N LEU A 27 0.65 17.75 -5.03
CA LEU A 27 0.25 19.07 -4.56
C LEU A 27 0.91 19.45 -3.22
N LEU A 28 1.13 18.49 -2.34
CA LEU A 28 1.65 18.72 -0.97
C LEU A 28 3.18 18.76 -0.89
N ARG A 29 3.89 18.20 -1.87
CA ARG A 29 5.36 18.16 -1.95
C ARG A 29 6.02 19.55 -1.97
N ARG A 30 5.25 20.61 -2.25
CA ARG A 30 5.70 21.99 -2.30
C ARG A 30 5.67 22.72 -0.95
N PHE A 31 5.04 22.13 0.08
CA PHE A 31 4.77 22.84 1.35
C PHE A 31 5.21 22.11 2.63
N LEU A 32 5.62 20.84 2.60
CA LEU A 32 5.91 20.06 3.82
C LEU A 32 7.24 19.30 3.72
N SER A 33 8.21 19.65 4.57
CA SER A 33 9.53 19.00 4.70
C SER A 33 9.56 17.85 5.72
N SER A 34 8.39 17.32 6.11
CA SER A 34 8.25 16.30 7.17
C SER A 34 7.23 15.26 6.73
N LEU A 35 7.67 14.00 6.57
CA LEU A 35 6.87 12.77 6.58
C LEU A 35 5.53 12.84 5.84
N ILE A 36 5.55 12.54 4.55
CA ILE A 36 4.32 12.55 3.76
C ILE A 36 3.61 11.20 3.92
N PRO A 37 2.33 11.16 4.34
CA PRO A 37 1.57 9.93 4.41
C PRO A 37 1.48 9.25 3.04
N GLN A 38 1.80 7.96 2.99
CA GLN A 38 1.73 7.17 1.76
C GLN A 38 0.45 6.33 1.77
N THR A 39 -0.26 6.34 0.64
CA THR A 39 -1.48 5.56 0.45
C THR A 39 -1.29 4.67 -0.76
N TYR A 40 -1.58 3.38 -0.62
CA TYR A 40 -1.50 2.41 -1.69
C TYR A 40 -2.86 1.76 -1.92
N ASN A 41 -3.25 1.66 -3.18
CA ASN A 41 -4.44 0.92 -3.59
C ASN A 41 -4.04 -0.49 -4.02
N VAL A 42 -4.75 -1.47 -3.50
CA VAL A 42 -4.59 -2.87 -3.88
C VAL A 42 -5.70 -3.22 -4.85
N GLU A 43 -5.32 -3.62 -6.04
CA GLU A 43 -6.20 -3.99 -7.13
C GLU A 43 -6.09 -5.49 -7.42
N ILE A 44 -7.22 -6.18 -7.45
CA ILE A 44 -7.34 -7.57 -7.90
C ILE A 44 -8.25 -7.58 -9.12
N ASN A 45 -7.82 -8.19 -10.21
CA ASN A 45 -8.56 -8.21 -11.48
C ASN A 45 -9.04 -6.81 -11.96
N GLY A 46 -8.27 -5.76 -11.66
CA GLY A 46 -8.59 -4.37 -12.04
C GLY A 46 -9.60 -3.64 -11.14
N SER A 47 -10.11 -4.27 -10.09
CA SER A 47 -10.94 -3.62 -9.07
C SER A 47 -10.13 -3.37 -7.81
N THR A 48 -10.25 -2.18 -7.21
CA THR A 48 -9.66 -1.91 -5.90
C THR A 48 -10.40 -2.71 -4.83
N VAL A 49 -9.67 -3.54 -4.09
CA VAL A 49 -10.22 -4.43 -3.05
C VAL A 49 -9.86 -3.95 -1.65
N THR A 50 -8.72 -3.27 -1.49
CA THR A 50 -8.33 -2.69 -0.22
C THR A 50 -7.40 -1.50 -0.43
N THR A 51 -7.32 -0.63 0.57
CA THR A 51 -6.39 0.49 0.61
C THR A 51 -5.50 0.38 1.84
N PHE A 52 -4.21 0.56 1.63
CA PHE A 52 -3.20 0.62 2.68
C PHE A 52 -2.81 2.07 2.91
N LYS A 53 -3.06 2.59 4.10
CA LYS A 53 -2.73 3.96 4.48
C LYS A 53 -1.67 3.97 5.56
N GLN A 54 -0.45 4.31 5.17
CA GLN A 54 0.67 4.49 6.08
C GLN A 54 0.62 5.90 6.67
N ASN A 55 0.43 5.98 7.98
CA ASN A 55 0.59 7.22 8.72
C ASN A 55 1.96 7.16 9.39
N PHE A 56 2.93 7.89 8.84
CA PHE A 56 4.27 7.93 9.39
C PHE A 56 4.33 8.94 10.54
N ASN A 57 4.76 8.47 11.71
CA ASN A 57 5.20 9.30 12.83
C ASN A 57 6.68 8.98 13.06
N SER A 58 7.51 10.00 13.36
CA SER A 58 8.96 9.86 13.59
C SER A 58 9.36 8.80 14.63
N PHE A 59 8.42 8.32 15.44
CA PHE A 59 8.66 7.30 16.46
C PHE A 59 7.96 5.95 16.19
N VAL A 60 6.88 5.93 15.39
CA VAL A 60 6.09 4.72 15.14
C VAL A 60 5.50 4.77 13.74
N THR A 61 5.81 3.76 12.92
CA THR A 61 5.12 3.54 11.64
C THR A 61 3.82 2.79 11.89
N LYS A 62 2.70 3.36 11.46
CA LYS A 62 1.38 2.70 11.53
C LYS A 62 0.83 2.54 10.12
N ILE A 63 0.30 1.36 9.82
CA ILE A 63 -0.45 1.11 8.59
C ILE A 63 -1.90 0.77 8.92
N ASN A 64 -2.82 1.46 8.26
CA ASN A 64 -4.24 1.15 8.33
C ASN A 64 -4.60 0.39 7.06
N VAL A 65 -5.25 -0.76 7.24
CA VAL A 65 -5.70 -1.60 6.14
C VAL A 65 -7.22 -1.66 6.21
N ASP A 66 -7.88 -1.25 5.13
CA ASP A 66 -9.34 -1.25 5.03
C ASP A 66 -9.81 -2.26 3.99
N PHE A 67 -10.45 -3.34 4.45
CA PHE A 67 -11.02 -4.39 3.60
C PHE A 67 -12.53 -4.21 3.33
N SER A 68 -13.13 -3.09 3.76
CA SER A 68 -14.57 -2.84 3.56
C SER A 68 -14.98 -2.80 2.08
N THR A 69 -14.03 -2.48 1.19
CA THR A 69 -14.19 -2.46 -0.26
C THR A 69 -14.15 -3.85 -0.91
N ASP A 70 -13.92 -4.92 -0.15
CA ASP A 70 -13.90 -6.31 -0.63
C ASP A 70 -14.96 -7.20 0.08
N PRO A 71 -16.26 -6.97 -0.16
CA PRO A 71 -17.32 -7.79 0.44
C PRO A 71 -17.30 -9.23 -0.05
N SER A 72 -16.73 -9.47 -1.24
CA SER A 72 -16.64 -10.79 -1.86
C SER A 72 -15.44 -11.61 -1.39
N HIS A 73 -14.60 -11.06 -0.49
CA HIS A 73 -13.39 -11.71 0.01
C HIS A 73 -12.47 -12.20 -1.13
N THR A 74 -12.36 -11.40 -2.18
CA THR A 74 -11.50 -11.67 -3.34
C THR A 74 -10.02 -11.70 -2.94
N LEU A 75 -9.64 -10.99 -1.88
CA LEU A 75 -8.32 -11.04 -1.28
C LEU A 75 -8.38 -11.68 0.11
N ASP A 76 -7.53 -12.68 0.36
CA ASP A 76 -7.36 -13.21 1.72
C ASP A 76 -6.84 -12.09 2.65
N ARG A 77 -7.59 -11.80 3.71
CA ARG A 77 -7.28 -10.70 4.64
C ARG A 77 -5.92 -10.87 5.34
N ARG A 78 -5.50 -12.11 5.58
CA ARG A 78 -4.18 -12.41 6.17
C ARG A 78 -3.07 -12.12 5.17
N PHE A 79 -3.30 -12.45 3.90
CA PHE A 79 -2.39 -12.09 2.83
C PHE A 79 -2.28 -10.58 2.68
N GLY A 80 -3.41 -9.86 2.64
CA GLY A 80 -3.42 -8.39 2.58
C GLY A 80 -2.70 -7.75 3.76
N LEU A 81 -2.89 -8.26 4.98
CA LEU A 81 -2.16 -7.80 6.16
C LEU A 81 -0.65 -8.07 6.04
N ALA A 82 -0.24 -9.27 5.64
CA ALA A 82 1.16 -9.62 5.44
C ALA A 82 1.84 -8.72 4.39
N ALA A 83 1.16 -8.44 3.27
CA ALA A 83 1.63 -7.52 2.25
C ALA A 83 1.82 -6.10 2.79
N SER A 84 0.88 -5.61 3.60
CA SER A 84 0.98 -4.28 4.24
C SER A 84 2.17 -4.18 5.21
N ILE A 85 2.45 -5.24 5.96
CA ILE A 85 3.61 -5.31 6.86
C ILE A 85 4.92 -5.33 6.07
N LEU A 86 4.97 -6.10 4.98
CA LEU A 86 6.13 -6.15 4.10
C LEU A 86 6.45 -4.77 3.50
N LEU A 87 5.42 -4.04 3.05
CA LEU A 87 5.58 -2.66 2.56
C LEU A 87 6.19 -1.74 3.62
N CYS A 88 5.68 -1.78 4.85
CA CYS A 88 6.26 -1.00 5.95
C CYS A 88 7.72 -1.34 6.24
N ALA A 89 8.09 -2.61 6.14
CA ALA A 89 9.46 -3.06 6.37
C ALA A 89 10.43 -2.62 5.26
N ILE A 90 9.96 -2.53 4.01
CA ILE A 90 10.76 -2.05 2.88
C ILE A 90 10.98 -0.53 3.00
N ASP A 91 9.92 0.25 3.25
CA ASP A 91 10.03 1.71 3.40
C ASP A 91 10.95 2.12 4.55
N GLY A 92 10.87 1.40 5.69
CA GLY A 92 11.73 1.66 6.85
C GLY A 92 13.22 1.50 6.54
N LYS A 93 13.58 0.66 5.56
CA LYS A 93 14.97 0.51 5.09
C LYS A 93 15.39 1.57 4.06
N GLN A 94 14.45 2.11 3.28
CA GLN A 94 14.76 3.09 2.24
C GLN A 94 14.99 4.50 2.80
N SER A 95 14.46 4.78 3.99
CA SER A 95 14.66 6.06 4.70
C SER A 95 15.89 6.07 5.62
N SER A 96 16.65 4.96 5.73
CA SER A 96 17.89 4.85 6.50
C SER A 96 19.11 4.75 5.59
#